data_AF-A0A505HF32-F1
#
_entry.id   AF-A0A505HF32-F1
#
_cell.length_a   1.000
_cell.length_b   1.000
_cell.length_c   1.000
_cell.angle_alpha   90.00
_cell.angle_beta   90.00
_cell.angle_gamma   90.00
#
_symmetry.space_group_name_H-M   'P 1'
#
loop_
_entity.id
_entity.type
_entity.pdbx_description
1 polymer ?
#
loop_
_entity_poly.entity_id
_entity_poly.type
_entity_poly.pdbx_seq_one_letter_code
_entity_poly.pdbx_strand_id
1 'polypeptide(L)'
;MGLLTSLLPGIRDLRAPMSAGLLWLGVAVVLLAPRADRILAPSPDTEALTKLVRSWPVSLIIPVALAGAFLLGTVANVIVLFLAARAERFFRKTLQRMTSAQFVHITGDQYTATRPEFIYKSASSIESAIDPVSGTAHSLVYDATLATLGRAGVPGSSAQIFPVELVTRSIRYLAAQLSVSAPDLYQSYDRLKSESELRIVIAPPLLALAVVAPLNGKPWIVMVATLASAVLLGQSVSQHRAANDILANAAYLDQVTLPAVQAVAETVNSLPDTPGNNGEWMGAIVVALDKRGFFDEARLAVFQIAEHEDLEEAAWYLWNNDMHHFNVLKREVQRVDPANYSKLLRRLEIRAHRLESGDSEPEEQDAKA
;
A
#
# COMPACT_ATOMS: atom_id res chain seq x y z
N MET A 1 26.36 23.04 -14.36
CA MET A 1 26.22 21.57 -14.51
C MET A 1 24.79 21.05 -14.28
N GLY A 2 23.75 21.89 -14.17
CA GLY A 2 22.39 21.44 -13.79
C GLY A 2 21.49 20.89 -14.90
N LEU A 3 21.77 21.19 -16.18
CA LEU A 3 20.89 20.84 -17.31
C LEU A 3 20.93 19.34 -17.71
N LEU A 4 22.07 18.68 -17.53
CA LEU A 4 22.17 17.24 -17.79
C LEU A 4 21.53 16.42 -16.66
N THR A 5 21.64 16.89 -15.42
CA THR A 5 20.96 16.28 -14.26
C THR A 5 19.44 16.39 -14.31
N SER A 6 18.88 17.43 -14.93
CA SER A 6 17.42 17.57 -15.12
C SER A 6 16.86 16.78 -16.30
N LEU A 7 17.67 16.41 -17.30
CA LEU A 7 17.29 15.53 -18.41
C LEU A 7 17.39 14.03 -18.07
N LEU A 8 18.07 13.70 -16.97
CA LEU A 8 18.31 12.33 -16.53
C LEU A 8 17.12 11.58 -15.91
N PRO A 9 16.05 12.20 -15.34
CA PRO A 9 14.92 11.43 -14.79
C PRO A 9 14.31 10.49 -15.83
N GLY A 10 14.05 11.00 -17.04
CA GLY A 10 13.50 10.20 -18.14
C GLY A 10 14.43 9.06 -18.59
N ILE A 11 15.76 9.24 -18.51
CA ILE A 11 16.72 8.18 -18.87
C ILE A 11 16.69 7.03 -17.85
N ARG A 12 16.42 7.34 -16.57
CA ARG A 12 16.32 6.31 -15.52
C ARG A 12 15.13 5.40 -15.75
N ASP A 13 14.00 5.95 -16.19
CA ASP A 13 12.80 5.17 -16.48
C ASP A 13 12.98 4.27 -17.71
N LEU A 14 13.85 4.64 -18.65
CA LEU A 14 14.16 3.82 -19.84
C LEU A 14 15.05 2.61 -19.52
N ARG A 15 15.89 2.69 -18.49
CA ARG A 15 16.91 1.65 -18.21
C ARG A 15 16.28 0.31 -17.82
N ALA A 16 15.18 0.32 -17.07
CA ALA A 16 14.50 -0.87 -16.60
C ALA A 16 13.88 -1.68 -17.74
N PRO A 17 12.99 -1.12 -18.59
CA PRO A 17 12.43 -1.84 -19.73
C PRO A 17 13.53 -2.21 -20.74
N MET A 18 14.52 -1.35 -21.00
CA MET A 18 15.61 -1.69 -21.91
C MET A 18 16.42 -2.90 -21.42
N SER A 19 16.80 -2.92 -20.13
CA SER A 19 17.56 -4.03 -19.55
C SER A 19 16.75 -5.34 -19.54
N ALA A 20 15.48 -5.27 -19.14
CA ALA A 20 14.57 -6.41 -19.19
C ALA A 20 14.45 -6.97 -20.60
N GLY A 21 14.23 -6.08 -21.56
CA GLY A 21 14.06 -6.40 -22.97
C GLY A 21 15.25 -7.13 -23.54
N LEU A 22 16.46 -6.63 -23.28
CA LEU A 22 17.70 -7.28 -23.70
C LEU A 22 17.86 -8.67 -23.06
N LEU A 23 17.52 -8.83 -21.78
CA LEU A 23 17.57 -10.13 -21.12
C LEU A 23 16.54 -11.11 -21.70
N TRP A 24 15.32 -10.67 -21.96
CA TRP A 24 14.28 -11.48 -22.61
C TRP A 24 14.65 -11.86 -24.05
N LEU A 25 15.27 -10.96 -24.81
CA LEU A 25 15.86 -11.31 -26.10
C LEU A 25 16.94 -12.37 -25.94
N GLY A 26 17.78 -12.28 -24.90
CA GLY A 26 18.72 -13.34 -24.54
C GLY A 26 18.03 -14.67 -24.30
N VAL A 27 16.94 -14.69 -23.51
CA VAL A 27 16.13 -15.90 -23.28
C VAL A 27 15.63 -16.48 -24.61
N ALA A 28 15.06 -15.63 -25.47
CA ALA A 28 14.52 -16.03 -26.76
C ALA A 28 15.62 -16.62 -27.66
N VAL A 29 16.79 -15.96 -27.74
CA VAL A 29 17.93 -16.45 -28.52
C VAL A 29 18.37 -17.83 -28.02
N VAL A 30 18.51 -18.03 -26.71
CA VAL A 30 18.93 -19.33 -26.17
C VAL A 30 17.88 -20.42 -26.40
N LEU A 31 16.58 -20.09 -26.30
CA LEU A 31 15.49 -21.03 -26.61
C LEU A 31 15.42 -21.41 -28.09
N LEU A 32 15.67 -20.45 -28.97
CA LEU A 32 15.50 -20.61 -30.42
C LEU A 32 16.77 -21.13 -31.10
N ALA A 33 17.96 -20.84 -30.60
CA ALA A 33 19.23 -21.20 -31.24
C ALA A 33 19.37 -22.70 -31.55
N PRO A 34 19.06 -23.65 -30.63
CA PRO A 34 19.12 -25.08 -30.94
C PRO A 34 18.10 -25.54 -31.98
N ARG A 35 17.06 -24.74 -32.22
CA ARG A 35 16.00 -25.01 -33.19
C ARG A 35 16.08 -24.10 -34.41
N ALA A 36 17.12 -23.27 -34.51
CA ALA A 36 17.23 -22.26 -35.56
C ALA A 36 17.19 -22.93 -36.93
N ASP A 37 17.89 -24.04 -37.12
CA ASP A 37 17.91 -24.79 -38.40
C ASP A 37 16.53 -25.37 -38.79
N ARG A 38 15.67 -25.66 -37.80
CA ARG A 38 14.30 -26.16 -38.05
C ARG A 38 13.30 -25.04 -38.28
N ILE A 39 13.43 -23.94 -37.53
CA ILE A 39 12.52 -22.79 -37.60
C ILE A 39 12.84 -21.95 -38.85
N LEU A 40 14.12 -21.77 -39.15
CA LEU A 40 14.65 -21.13 -40.34
C LEU A 40 14.93 -22.18 -41.43
N ALA A 41 14.08 -23.21 -41.53
CA ALA A 41 14.16 -24.14 -42.64
C ALA A 41 14.22 -23.32 -43.95
N PRO A 42 15.16 -23.62 -44.85
CA PRO A 42 15.41 -22.80 -46.03
C PRO A 42 14.16 -22.80 -46.90
N SER A 43 13.39 -21.73 -46.80
CA SER A 43 12.30 -21.40 -47.69
C SER A 43 12.71 -20.16 -48.48
N PRO A 44 12.14 -19.94 -49.68
CA PRO A 44 12.43 -18.75 -50.46
C PRO A 44 12.22 -17.45 -49.65
N ASP A 45 11.21 -17.45 -48.77
CA ASP A 45 10.85 -16.32 -47.93
C ASP A 45 11.87 -16.08 -46.80
N THR A 46 12.35 -17.14 -46.13
CA THR A 46 13.36 -17.00 -45.07
C THR A 46 14.72 -16.57 -45.64
N GLU A 47 15.05 -17.01 -46.85
CA GLU A 47 16.25 -16.57 -47.56
C GLU A 47 16.16 -15.09 -47.97
N ALA A 48 15.00 -14.66 -48.49
CA ALA A 48 14.74 -13.26 -48.83
C ALA A 48 14.82 -12.34 -47.60
N LEU A 49 14.21 -12.73 -46.48
CA LEU A 49 14.28 -11.99 -45.23
C LEU A 49 15.71 -11.93 -44.68
N THR A 50 16.45 -13.04 -44.71
CA THR A 50 17.84 -13.06 -44.23
C THR A 50 18.74 -12.18 -45.09
N LYS A 51 18.55 -12.19 -46.41
CA LYS A 51 19.25 -11.28 -47.35
C LYS A 51 18.90 -9.82 -47.08
N LEU A 52 17.63 -9.52 -46.82
CA LEU A 52 17.18 -8.16 -46.48
C LEU A 52 17.79 -7.66 -45.16
N VAL A 53 17.76 -8.48 -44.10
CA VAL A 53 18.34 -8.10 -42.80
C VAL A 53 19.86 -7.95 -42.89
N ARG A 54 20.54 -8.80 -43.65
CA ARG A 54 22.00 -8.69 -43.88
C ARG A 54 22.39 -7.51 -44.75
N SER A 55 21.50 -7.01 -45.61
CA SER A 55 21.77 -5.82 -46.43
C SER A 55 21.58 -4.52 -45.68
N TRP A 56 20.95 -4.54 -44.51
CA TRP A 56 20.79 -3.35 -43.68
C TRP A 56 22.15 -2.87 -43.15
N PRO A 57 22.41 -1.55 -43.16
CA PRO A 57 23.61 -1.02 -42.55
C PRO A 57 23.58 -1.29 -41.04
N VAL A 58 24.74 -1.63 -40.46
CA VAL A 58 24.87 -1.91 -39.02
C VAL A 58 24.34 -0.76 -38.16
N SER A 59 24.44 0.48 -38.66
CA SER A 59 23.90 1.68 -38.01
C SER A 59 22.38 1.69 -37.85
N LEU A 60 21.63 0.91 -38.63
CA LEU A 60 20.17 0.77 -38.53
C LEU A 60 19.77 -0.47 -37.74
N ILE A 61 20.55 -1.55 -37.82
CA ILE A 61 20.30 -2.80 -37.08
C ILE A 61 20.30 -2.55 -35.57
N ILE A 62 21.30 -1.82 -35.06
CA ILE A 62 21.43 -1.58 -33.62
C ILE A 62 20.21 -0.80 -33.06
N PRO A 63 19.81 0.38 -33.61
CA PRO A 63 18.63 1.09 -33.13
C PRO A 63 17.34 0.27 -33.23
N VAL A 64 17.13 -0.49 -34.30
CA VAL A 64 15.93 -1.33 -34.45
C VAL A 64 15.90 -2.44 -33.41
N ALA A 65 17.04 -3.10 -33.16
CA ALA A 65 17.15 -4.13 -32.12
C ALA A 65 16.91 -3.54 -30.72
N LEU A 66 17.46 -2.35 -30.43
CA LEU A 66 17.23 -1.66 -29.16
C LEU A 66 15.78 -1.22 -28.99
N ALA A 67 15.12 -0.74 -30.05
CA ALA A 67 13.71 -0.41 -30.03
C ALA A 67 12.84 -1.66 -29.79
N GLY A 68 13.16 -2.77 -30.46
CA GLY A 68 12.51 -4.06 -30.23
C GLY A 68 12.70 -4.58 -28.79
N ALA A 69 13.91 -4.46 -28.25
CA ALA A 69 14.21 -4.79 -26.86
C ALA A 69 13.36 -3.93 -25.90
N PHE A 70 13.35 -2.61 -26.10
CA PHE A 70 12.57 -1.70 -25.27
C PHE A 70 11.07 -2.03 -25.28
N LEU A 71 10.49 -2.30 -26.46
CA LEU A 71 9.09 -2.70 -26.57
C LEU A 71 8.82 -4.02 -25.83
N LEU A 72 9.67 -5.03 -26.04
CA LEU A 72 9.56 -6.32 -25.36
C LEU A 72 9.64 -6.17 -23.84
N GLY A 73 10.59 -5.37 -23.36
CA GLY A 73 10.77 -5.10 -21.95
C GLY A 73 9.62 -4.31 -21.33
N THR A 74 9.01 -3.39 -22.07
CA THR A 74 7.83 -2.63 -21.62
C THR A 74 6.62 -3.56 -21.44
N VAL A 75 6.36 -4.45 -22.41
CA VAL A 75 5.30 -5.47 -22.29
C VAL A 75 5.58 -6.42 -21.13
N ALA A 76 6.83 -6.89 -21.02
CA ALA A 76 7.24 -7.75 -19.93
C ALA A 76 7.06 -7.07 -18.55
N ASN A 77 7.39 -5.78 -18.43
CA ASN A 77 7.20 -5.03 -17.20
C ASN A 77 5.72 -5.00 -16.76
N VAL A 78 4.81 -4.71 -17.69
CA VAL A 78 3.36 -4.74 -17.40
C VAL A 78 2.90 -6.12 -16.91
N ILE A 79 3.37 -7.19 -17.56
CA ILE A 79 3.06 -8.56 -17.15
C ILE A 79 3.64 -8.86 -15.76
N VAL A 80 4.88 -8.47 -15.48
CA VAL A 80 5.54 -8.69 -14.19
C VAL A 80 4.81 -7.94 -13.08
N LEU A 81 4.42 -6.68 -13.28
CA LEU A 81 3.65 -5.91 -12.30
C LEU A 81 2.28 -6.55 -12.03
N PHE A 82 1.60 -7.02 -13.08
CA PHE A 82 0.34 -7.75 -12.94
C PHE A 82 0.51 -9.04 -12.13
N LEU A 83 1.55 -9.84 -12.44
CA LEU A 83 1.88 -11.07 -11.71
C LEU A 83 2.28 -10.79 -10.26
N ALA A 84 3.06 -9.73 -10.01
CA ALA A 84 3.45 -9.31 -8.68
C ALA A 84 2.24 -8.93 -7.84
N ALA A 85 1.32 -8.12 -8.38
CA ALA A 85 0.07 -7.77 -7.70
C ALA A 85 -0.84 -8.98 -7.46
N ARG A 86 -0.81 -9.98 -8.35
CA ARG A 86 -1.54 -11.24 -8.16
C ARG A 86 -0.89 -12.12 -7.09
N ALA A 87 0.43 -12.20 -7.10
CA ALA A 87 1.24 -12.93 -6.13
C ALA A 87 1.09 -12.33 -4.73
N GLU A 88 1.13 -10.99 -4.61
CA GLU A 88 0.90 -10.29 -3.34
C GLU A 88 -0.49 -10.62 -2.79
N ARG A 89 -1.56 -10.51 -3.59
CA ARG A 89 -2.92 -10.85 -3.14
C ARG A 89 -3.04 -12.31 -2.71
N PHE A 90 -2.41 -13.22 -3.46
CA PHE A 90 -2.39 -14.64 -3.11
C PHE A 90 -1.62 -14.88 -1.81
N PHE A 91 -0.46 -14.25 -1.66
CA PHE A 91 0.40 -14.38 -0.50
C PHE A 91 -0.25 -13.79 0.75
N ARG A 92 -0.82 -12.57 0.67
CA ARG A 92 -1.59 -11.96 1.76
C ARG A 92 -2.77 -12.82 2.16
N LYS A 93 -3.56 -13.36 1.21
CA LYS A 93 -4.68 -14.26 1.54
C LYS A 93 -4.22 -15.56 2.21
N THR A 94 -3.06 -16.06 1.81
CA THR A 94 -2.47 -17.29 2.37
C THR A 94 -1.92 -17.03 3.77
N LEU A 95 -1.17 -15.94 3.96
CA LEU A 95 -0.72 -15.45 5.26
C LEU A 95 -1.90 -15.19 6.18
N GLN A 96 -2.93 -14.48 5.73
CA GLN A 96 -4.15 -14.22 6.51
C GLN A 96 -4.83 -15.51 6.92
N ARG A 97 -4.95 -16.52 6.06
CA ARG A 97 -5.47 -17.84 6.46
C ARG A 97 -4.56 -18.53 7.48
N MET A 98 -3.25 -18.38 7.34
CA MET A 98 -2.28 -18.92 8.28
C MET A 98 -2.31 -18.17 9.62
N THR A 99 -2.56 -16.86 9.67
CA THR A 99 -2.63 -16.09 10.92
C THR A 99 -4.02 -16.15 11.55
N SER A 100 -5.09 -15.99 10.77
CA SER A 100 -6.49 -15.98 11.22
C SER A 100 -7.02 -17.33 11.69
N ALA A 101 -6.39 -18.44 11.28
CA ALA A 101 -6.72 -19.76 11.81
C ALA A 101 -6.19 -19.99 13.25
N GLN A 102 -5.89 -18.91 13.99
CA GLN A 102 -5.95 -18.90 15.45
C GLN A 102 -7.38 -19.22 15.90
N PHE A 103 -7.72 -20.50 15.91
CA PHE A 103 -8.79 -20.99 16.75
C PHE A 103 -8.32 -20.82 18.20
N VAL A 104 -8.70 -19.70 18.82
CA VAL A 104 -8.74 -19.61 20.28
C VAL A 104 -9.86 -20.55 20.70
N HIS A 105 -9.53 -21.82 20.92
CA HIS A 105 -10.47 -22.74 21.54
C HIS A 105 -10.56 -22.33 23.02
N ILE A 106 -11.57 -21.54 23.35
CA ILE A 106 -11.91 -21.19 24.73
C ILE A 106 -12.55 -22.44 25.33
N THR A 107 -11.72 -23.28 25.95
CA THR A 107 -12.17 -24.48 26.67
C THR A 107 -11.72 -24.34 28.13
N GLY A 108 -12.49 -23.60 28.92
CA GLY A 108 -12.15 -23.26 30.32
C GLY A 108 -11.12 -22.14 30.46
N ASP A 109 -10.75 -21.80 31.70
CA ASP A 109 -9.82 -20.72 32.10
C ASP A 109 -8.37 -20.85 31.54
N GLN A 110 -8.10 -21.83 30.67
CA GLN A 110 -6.75 -22.08 30.15
C GLN A 110 -6.66 -21.79 28.65
N TYR A 111 -6.03 -20.66 28.34
CA TYR A 111 -5.61 -20.28 26.99
C TYR A 111 -4.43 -21.16 26.54
N THR A 112 -4.70 -22.26 25.86
CA THR A 112 -3.63 -23.06 25.21
C THR A 112 -3.65 -22.82 23.70
N ALA A 113 -2.85 -21.87 23.24
CA ALA A 113 -2.58 -21.68 21.81
C ALA A 113 -1.63 -22.80 21.33
N THR A 114 -2.14 -23.75 20.55
CA THR A 114 -1.40 -24.95 20.10
C THR A 114 -0.51 -24.73 18.87
N ARG A 115 -0.20 -23.48 18.49
CA ARG A 115 0.59 -23.21 17.29
C ARG A 115 2.08 -23.03 17.58
N PRO A 116 2.97 -23.62 16.77
CA PRO A 116 4.40 -23.41 16.91
C PRO A 116 4.71 -21.94 16.66
N GLU A 117 5.21 -21.26 17.70
CA GLU A 117 5.60 -19.84 17.74
C GLU A 117 6.45 -19.43 16.53
N PHE A 118 7.26 -20.36 16.01
CA PHE A 118 8.09 -20.16 14.82
C PHE A 118 7.30 -19.81 13.54
N ILE A 119 6.14 -20.45 13.30
CA ILE A 119 5.35 -20.17 12.09
C ILE A 119 4.75 -18.75 12.19
N TYR A 120 4.26 -18.37 13.37
CA TYR A 120 3.71 -17.05 13.60
C TYR A 120 4.77 -15.95 13.46
N LYS A 121 5.93 -16.11 14.12
CA LYS A 121 7.06 -15.18 13.99
C LYS A 121 7.54 -15.04 12.55
N SER A 122 7.57 -16.14 11.80
CA SER A 122 7.96 -16.12 10.38
C SER A 122 6.91 -15.40 9.53
N ALA A 123 5.62 -15.70 9.74
CA ALA A 123 4.52 -15.07 9.02
C ALA A 123 4.47 -13.56 9.26
N SER A 124 4.58 -13.12 10.53
CA SER A 124 4.59 -11.70 10.89
C SER A 124 5.84 -10.98 10.40
N SER A 125 7.01 -11.64 10.41
CA SER A 125 8.24 -11.09 9.82
C SER A 125 8.11 -10.90 8.32
N ILE A 126 7.43 -11.81 7.61
CA ILE A 126 7.21 -11.66 6.17
C ILE A 126 6.14 -10.60 5.88
N GLU A 127 5.07 -10.54 6.68
CA GLU A 127 4.03 -9.52 6.56
C GLU A 127 4.63 -8.12 6.72
N SER A 128 5.38 -7.91 7.80
CA SER A 128 6.16 -6.69 8.03
C SER A 128 7.32 -6.50 7.04
N ALA A 129 7.69 -7.52 6.25
CA ALA A 129 8.64 -7.44 5.13
C ALA A 129 7.96 -7.10 3.78
N ILE A 130 6.64 -7.19 3.67
CA ILE A 130 5.86 -6.85 2.46
C ILE A 130 5.21 -5.47 2.56
N ASP A 131 4.99 -4.95 3.76
CA ASP A 131 4.43 -3.61 3.95
C ASP A 131 5.15 -2.52 3.16
N PRO A 132 4.40 -1.55 2.59
CA PRO A 132 4.96 -0.55 1.69
C PRO A 132 5.88 0.45 2.41
N VAL A 133 5.74 0.60 3.72
CA VAL A 133 6.52 1.51 4.57
C VAL A 133 7.18 0.72 5.70
N SER A 134 8.31 1.21 6.20
CA SER A 134 8.88 0.66 7.44
C SER A 134 8.03 0.99 8.66
N GLY A 135 8.22 0.27 9.77
CA GLY A 135 7.52 0.57 11.02
C GLY A 135 7.81 1.99 11.54
N THR A 136 9.02 2.49 11.34
CA THR A 136 9.39 3.88 11.67
C THR A 136 8.72 4.89 10.74
N ALA A 137 8.59 4.59 9.45
CA ALA A 137 7.84 5.45 8.56
C ALA A 137 6.35 5.47 8.91
N HIS A 138 5.79 4.35 9.35
CA HIS A 138 4.41 4.29 9.81
C HIS A 138 4.16 5.21 11.01
N SER A 139 5.06 5.25 12.00
CA SER A 139 4.94 6.20 13.12
C SER A 139 5.07 7.65 12.66
N LEU A 140 5.97 7.95 11.73
CA LEU A 140 6.10 9.31 11.17
C LEU A 140 4.83 9.76 10.43
N VAL A 141 4.20 8.86 9.66
CA VAL A 141 2.93 9.15 8.98
C VAL A 141 1.80 9.33 9.99
N TYR A 142 1.77 8.53 11.06
CA TYR A 142 0.81 8.66 12.15
C TYR A 142 0.94 10.04 12.82
N ASP A 143 2.15 10.45 13.20
CA ASP A 143 2.42 11.76 13.81
C ASP A 143 2.05 12.92 12.88
N ALA A 144 2.38 12.81 11.58
CA ALA A 144 2.01 13.80 10.57
C ALA A 144 0.47 13.93 10.42
N THR A 145 -0.23 12.80 10.54
CA THR A 145 -1.70 12.75 10.49
C THR A 145 -2.30 13.44 11.71
N LEU A 146 -1.82 13.11 12.92
CA LEU A 146 -2.25 13.76 14.16
C LEU A 146 -1.98 15.27 14.13
N ALA A 147 -0.80 15.70 13.66
CA ALA A 147 -0.46 17.11 13.54
C ALA A 147 -1.38 17.85 12.56
N THR A 148 -1.72 17.21 11.44
CA THR A 148 -2.61 17.80 10.43
C THR A 148 -4.05 17.93 10.93
N LEU A 149 -4.59 16.90 11.60
CA LEU A 149 -5.91 16.96 12.21
C LEU A 149 -5.95 17.93 13.40
N GLY A 150 -4.89 17.97 14.21
CA GLY A 150 -4.74 18.91 15.31
C GLY A 150 -4.74 20.37 14.85
N ARG A 151 -4.12 20.69 13.71
CA ARG A 151 -4.21 22.01 13.07
C ARG A 151 -5.64 22.39 12.67
N ALA A 152 -6.50 21.40 12.42
CA ALA A 152 -7.92 21.61 12.17
C ALA A 152 -8.78 21.65 13.45
N GLY A 153 -8.17 21.61 14.63
CA GLY A 153 -8.89 21.67 15.91
C GLY A 153 -9.36 20.32 16.45
N VAL A 154 -9.06 19.21 15.75
CA VAL A 154 -9.43 17.86 16.20
C VAL A 154 -8.60 17.48 17.43
N PRO A 155 -9.21 17.06 18.55
CA PRO A 155 -8.49 16.58 19.73
C PRO A 155 -7.61 15.38 19.39
N GLY A 156 -6.44 15.29 20.05
CA GLY A 156 -5.45 14.25 19.77
C GLY A 156 -5.97 12.82 19.97
N SER A 157 -6.84 12.58 20.96
CA SER A 157 -7.50 11.29 21.21
C SER A 157 -8.45 10.90 20.07
N SER A 158 -9.30 11.84 19.63
CA SER A 158 -10.21 11.63 18.49
C SER A 158 -9.45 11.45 17.18
N ALA A 159 -8.33 12.14 16.98
CA ALA A 159 -7.52 11.97 15.77
C ALA A 159 -6.89 10.56 15.64
N GLN A 160 -6.77 9.79 16.73
CA GLN A 160 -6.23 8.43 16.70
C GLN A 160 -7.11 7.43 15.97
N ILE A 161 -8.42 7.69 15.87
CA ILE A 161 -9.35 6.81 15.13
C ILE A 161 -9.21 6.96 13.61
N PHE A 162 -8.39 7.90 13.13
CA PHE A 162 -8.15 8.08 11.72
C PHE A 162 -7.35 6.88 11.17
N PRO A 163 -7.82 6.20 10.12
CA PRO A 163 -7.16 5.01 9.57
C PRO A 163 -5.90 5.39 8.79
N VAL A 164 -4.75 5.34 9.45
CA VAL A 164 -3.44 5.74 8.89
C VAL A 164 -3.01 4.87 7.69
N GLU A 165 -3.59 3.69 7.53
CA GLU A 165 -3.42 2.84 6.36
C GLU A 165 -3.86 3.54 5.06
N LEU A 166 -4.86 4.44 5.14
CA LEU A 166 -5.30 5.27 4.02
C LEU A 166 -4.16 6.15 3.50
N VAL A 167 -3.44 6.78 4.44
CA VAL A 167 -2.31 7.67 4.13
C VAL A 167 -1.14 6.86 3.60
N THR A 168 -0.85 5.74 4.25
CA THR A 168 0.23 4.84 3.85
C THR A 168 0.04 4.31 2.42
N ARG A 169 -1.20 4.00 2.01
CA ARG A 169 -1.51 3.58 0.63
C ARG A 169 -1.38 4.71 -0.39
N SER A 170 -1.70 5.94 0.01
CA SER A 170 -1.66 7.12 -0.85
C SER A 170 -0.32 7.85 -0.85
N ILE A 171 0.63 7.45 0.00
CA ILE A 171 1.92 8.14 0.17
C ILE A 171 2.68 8.32 -1.13
N ARG A 172 2.56 7.37 -2.07
CA ARG A 172 3.25 7.41 -3.37
C ARG A 172 2.87 8.62 -4.23
N TYR A 173 1.67 9.18 -4.02
CA TYR A 173 1.21 10.37 -4.74
C TYR A 173 1.88 11.66 -4.24
N LEU A 174 2.51 11.63 -3.05
CA LEU A 174 3.25 12.76 -2.50
C LEU A 174 4.54 13.06 -3.26
N ALA A 175 5.05 12.12 -4.06
CA ALA A 175 6.27 12.30 -4.84
C ALA A 175 6.21 13.52 -5.77
N ALA A 176 5.05 13.83 -6.33
CA ALA A 176 4.85 15.00 -7.17
C ALA A 176 5.02 16.30 -6.37
N GLN A 177 4.41 16.39 -5.18
CA GLN A 177 4.61 17.53 -4.29
C GLN A 177 6.07 17.64 -3.84
N LEU A 178 6.70 16.52 -3.47
CA LEU A 178 8.08 16.48 -3.01
C LEU A 178 9.05 17.03 -4.06
N SER A 179 8.79 16.78 -5.35
CA SER A 179 9.61 17.31 -6.45
C SER A 179 9.65 18.84 -6.49
N VAL A 180 8.61 19.49 -5.99
CA VAL A 180 8.48 20.96 -5.94
C VAL A 180 9.00 21.48 -4.60
N SER A 181 8.61 20.86 -3.49
CA SER A 181 8.92 21.38 -2.14
C SER A 181 10.32 21.04 -1.65
N ALA A 182 10.85 19.86 -1.98
CA ALA A 182 12.18 19.40 -1.58
C ALA A 182 12.89 18.58 -2.69
N PRO A 183 13.43 19.25 -3.73
CA PRO A 183 14.03 18.59 -4.90
C PRO A 183 15.14 17.60 -4.57
N ASP A 184 15.96 17.87 -3.54
CA ASP A 184 17.07 16.98 -3.14
C ASP A 184 16.56 15.65 -2.55
N LEU A 185 15.50 15.71 -1.75
CA LEU A 185 14.83 14.50 -1.25
C LEU A 185 14.14 13.74 -2.37
N TYR A 186 13.52 14.45 -3.31
CA TYR A 186 12.91 13.83 -4.49
C TYR A 186 13.94 13.09 -5.34
N GLN A 187 15.15 13.62 -5.55
CA GLN A 187 16.21 12.92 -6.27
C GLN A 187 16.63 11.61 -5.57
N SER A 188 16.66 11.61 -4.23
CA SER A 188 16.97 10.43 -3.43
C SER A 188 15.85 9.39 -3.50
N TYR A 189 14.59 9.84 -3.39
CA TYR A 189 13.39 9.04 -3.60
C TYR A 189 13.39 8.38 -4.98
N ASP A 190 13.55 9.17 -6.04
CA ASP A 190 13.53 8.71 -7.43
C ASP A 190 14.65 7.71 -7.72
N ARG A 191 15.84 7.93 -7.16
CA ARG A 191 16.96 6.99 -7.25
C ARG A 191 16.61 5.63 -6.64
N LEU A 192 16.08 5.60 -5.42
CA LEU A 192 15.74 4.35 -4.73
C LEU A 192 14.58 3.61 -5.43
N LYS A 193 13.55 4.35 -5.82
CA LYS A 193 12.41 3.81 -6.57
C LYS A 193 12.85 3.20 -7.90
N SER A 194 13.59 3.95 -8.71
CA SER A 194 14.04 3.47 -10.02
C SER A 194 14.99 2.27 -9.90
N GLU A 195 15.73 2.12 -8.80
CA GLU A 195 16.61 0.97 -8.55
C GLU A 195 15.81 -0.27 -8.13
N SER A 196 14.78 -0.08 -7.30
CA SER A 196 13.81 -1.11 -6.95
C SER A 196 13.11 -1.66 -8.20
N GLU A 197 12.59 -0.77 -9.07
CA GLU A 197 11.89 -1.15 -10.31
C GLU A 197 12.81 -1.94 -11.26
N LEU A 198 14.06 -1.49 -11.43
CA LEU A 198 15.05 -2.20 -12.22
C LEU A 198 15.25 -3.64 -11.73
N ARG A 199 15.37 -3.85 -10.42
CA ARG A 199 15.59 -5.17 -9.80
C ARG A 199 14.39 -6.10 -9.96
N ILE A 200 13.16 -5.60 -9.76
CA ILE A 200 11.92 -6.37 -9.97
C ILE A 200 11.82 -6.84 -11.42
N VAL A 201 12.15 -5.96 -12.36
CA VAL A 201 11.96 -6.22 -13.79
C VAL A 201 13.03 -7.16 -14.35
N ILE A 202 14.26 -7.11 -13.83
CA ILE A 202 15.37 -7.96 -14.26
C ILE A 202 15.30 -9.39 -13.67
N ALA A 203 14.73 -9.57 -12.48
CA ALA A 203 14.72 -10.88 -11.82
C ALA A 203 14.03 -12.00 -12.63
N PRO A 204 12.84 -11.80 -13.25
CA PRO A 204 12.18 -12.83 -14.04
C PRO A 204 12.97 -13.32 -15.27
N PRO A 205 13.50 -12.46 -16.17
CA PRO A 205 14.29 -12.95 -17.28
C PRO A 205 15.63 -13.57 -16.84
N LEU A 206 16.23 -13.13 -15.73
CA LEU A 206 17.39 -13.83 -15.15
C LEU A 206 17.05 -15.26 -14.70
N LEU A 207 15.91 -15.43 -14.02
CA LEU A 207 15.40 -16.74 -13.64
C LEU A 207 15.11 -17.60 -14.88
N ALA A 208 14.49 -17.02 -15.91
CA ALA A 208 14.22 -17.71 -17.17
C ALA A 208 15.51 -18.13 -17.87
N LEU A 209 16.52 -17.24 -17.96
CA LEU A 209 17.84 -17.56 -18.49
C LEU A 209 18.50 -18.69 -17.70
N ALA A 210 18.38 -18.69 -16.37
CA ALA A 210 18.94 -19.76 -15.54
C ALA A 210 18.35 -21.13 -15.86
N VAL A 211 17.05 -21.19 -16.12
CA VAL A 211 16.33 -22.43 -16.45
C VAL A 211 16.59 -22.87 -17.89
N VAL A 212 16.60 -21.92 -18.82
CA VAL A 212 16.69 -22.16 -20.26
C VAL A 212 18.12 -22.42 -20.71
N ALA A 213 19.11 -21.70 -20.16
CA ALA A 213 20.49 -21.85 -20.57
C ALA A 213 20.93 -23.28 -20.25
N PRO A 214 21.32 -24.07 -21.27
CA PRO A 214 21.82 -25.42 -21.08
C PRO A 214 23.24 -25.27 -20.51
N LEU A 215 23.31 -24.97 -19.22
CA LEU A 215 24.55 -24.71 -18.50
C LEU A 215 25.25 -26.04 -18.23
N ASN A 216 25.62 -26.76 -19.29
CA ASN A 216 26.38 -28.01 -19.25
C ASN A 216 25.89 -29.04 -18.23
N GLY A 217 24.58 -29.09 -17.94
CA GLY A 217 24.00 -29.98 -16.93
C GLY A 217 24.44 -29.67 -15.49
N LYS A 218 24.89 -28.45 -15.19
CA LYS A 218 25.38 -28.03 -13.87
C LYS A 218 24.24 -27.43 -13.02
N PRO A 219 23.55 -28.20 -12.17
CA PRO A 219 22.39 -27.73 -11.40
C PRO A 219 22.73 -26.58 -10.44
N TRP A 220 23.99 -26.47 -10.00
CA TRP A 220 24.42 -25.40 -9.09
C TRP A 220 24.27 -24.00 -9.72
N ILE A 221 24.36 -23.85 -11.04
CA ILE A 221 24.21 -22.53 -11.69
C ILE A 221 22.74 -22.09 -11.63
N VAL A 222 21.80 -23.02 -11.84
CA VAL A 222 20.36 -22.75 -11.67
C VAL A 222 20.08 -22.32 -10.23
N MET A 223 20.68 -23.02 -9.26
CA MET A 223 20.55 -22.67 -7.84
C MET A 223 21.11 -21.27 -7.54
N VAL A 224 22.31 -20.93 -8.02
CA VAL A 224 22.92 -19.62 -7.82
C VAL A 224 22.10 -18.51 -8.47
N ALA A 225 21.62 -18.69 -9.69
CA ALA A 225 20.83 -17.68 -10.39
C ALA A 225 19.42 -17.52 -9.80
N THR A 226 18.82 -18.60 -9.32
CA THR A 226 17.55 -18.55 -8.56
C THR A 226 17.74 -17.79 -7.25
N LEU A 227 18.82 -18.09 -6.51
CA LEU A 227 19.16 -17.39 -5.29
C LEU A 227 19.44 -15.90 -5.56
N ALA A 228 20.20 -15.58 -6.61
CA ALA A 228 20.46 -14.20 -7.02
C ALA A 228 19.16 -13.46 -7.36
N SER A 229 18.24 -14.11 -8.08
CA SER A 229 16.92 -13.54 -8.39
C SER A 229 16.10 -13.29 -7.13
N ALA A 230 16.10 -14.22 -6.17
CA ALA A 230 15.43 -14.05 -4.89
C ALA A 230 16.05 -12.89 -4.06
N VAL A 231 17.38 -12.79 -4.04
CA VAL A 231 18.09 -11.68 -3.38
C VAL A 231 17.73 -10.35 -4.03
N LEU A 232 17.71 -10.26 -5.36
CA LEU A 232 17.33 -9.05 -6.09
C LEU A 232 15.89 -8.61 -5.77
N LEU A 233 14.97 -9.56 -5.65
CA LEU A 233 13.58 -9.28 -5.27
C LEU A 233 13.49 -8.76 -3.83
N GLY A 234 14.14 -9.42 -2.86
CA GLY A 234 14.16 -8.95 -1.47
C GLY A 234 14.79 -7.56 -1.33
N GLN A 235 15.90 -7.35 -2.04
CA GLN A 235 16.57 -6.06 -2.15
C GLN A 235 15.70 -4.97 -2.80
N SER A 236 14.88 -5.34 -3.78
CA SER A 236 13.94 -4.41 -4.40
C SER A 236 12.85 -3.95 -3.42
N VAL A 237 12.29 -4.87 -2.63
CA VAL A 237 11.29 -4.54 -1.61
C VAL A 237 11.88 -3.60 -0.55
N SER A 238 13.10 -3.87 -0.09
CA SER A 238 13.82 -3.00 0.85
C SER A 238 14.04 -1.58 0.30
N GLN A 239 14.43 -1.44 -0.97
CA GLN A 239 14.61 -0.12 -1.59
C GLN A 239 13.30 0.61 -1.82
N HIS A 240 12.24 -0.11 -2.19
CA HIS A 240 10.91 0.47 -2.35
C HIS A 240 10.39 1.06 -1.04
N ARG A 241 10.64 0.38 0.09
CA ARG A 241 10.34 0.88 1.43
C ARG A 241 11.15 2.10 1.77
N ALA A 242 12.47 2.04 1.61
CA ALA A 242 13.34 3.18 1.88
C ALA A 242 12.93 4.43 1.06
N ALA A 243 12.43 4.25 -0.16
CA ALA A 243 11.83 5.34 -0.94
C ALA A 243 10.58 5.90 -0.25
N ASN A 244 9.62 5.05 0.16
CA ASN A 244 8.41 5.53 0.85
C ASN A 244 8.71 6.14 2.23
N ASP A 245 9.77 5.70 2.91
CA ASP A 245 10.22 6.27 4.18
C ASP A 245 10.68 7.74 4.01
N ILE A 246 11.29 8.08 2.87
CA ILE A 246 11.62 9.48 2.53
C ILE A 246 10.34 10.32 2.43
N LEU A 247 9.28 9.78 1.82
CA LEU A 247 8.00 10.47 1.70
C LEU A 247 7.32 10.64 3.07
N ALA A 248 7.39 9.62 3.92
CA ALA A 248 6.86 9.68 5.29
C ALA A 248 7.57 10.74 6.13
N ASN A 249 8.90 10.78 6.07
CA ASN A 249 9.70 11.79 6.75
C ASN A 249 9.43 13.20 6.21
N ALA A 250 9.26 13.37 4.89
CA ALA A 250 8.90 14.65 4.31
C ALA A 250 7.51 15.13 4.78
N ALA A 251 6.53 14.21 4.91
CA ALA A 251 5.21 14.52 5.44
C ALA A 251 5.27 14.94 6.92
N TYR A 252 6.06 14.23 7.72
CA TYR A 252 6.29 14.56 9.13
C TYR A 252 6.92 15.95 9.31
N LEU A 253 7.87 16.32 8.45
CA LEU A 253 8.51 17.64 8.43
C LEU A 253 7.66 18.75 7.79
N ASP A 254 6.37 18.48 7.49
CA ASP A 254 5.42 19.40 6.84
C ASP A 254 5.92 19.94 5.48
N GLN A 255 6.81 19.19 4.79
CA GLN A 255 7.30 19.55 3.46
C GLN A 255 6.34 19.11 2.35
N VAL A 256 5.48 18.14 2.63
CA VAL A 256 4.41 17.69 1.73
C VAL A 256 3.13 17.57 2.54
N THR A 257 2.00 17.96 1.95
CA THR A 257 0.70 17.84 2.62
C THR A 257 0.12 16.45 2.37
N LEU A 258 -0.61 15.92 3.35
CA LEU A 258 -1.30 14.64 3.23
C LEU A 258 -2.72 14.88 2.68
N PRO A 259 -3.00 14.71 1.37
CA PRO A 259 -4.22 15.22 0.77
C PRO A 259 -5.47 14.55 1.33
N ALA A 260 -5.40 13.26 1.68
CA ALA A 260 -6.51 12.54 2.29
C ALA A 260 -6.85 13.08 3.70
N VAL A 261 -5.82 13.35 4.53
CA VAL A 261 -6.01 13.89 5.88
C VAL A 261 -6.52 15.31 5.82
N GLN A 262 -5.94 16.13 4.94
CA GLN A 262 -6.38 17.51 4.73
C GLN A 262 -7.83 17.57 4.21
N ALA A 263 -8.20 16.68 3.27
CA ALA A 263 -9.57 16.59 2.77
C ALA A 263 -10.57 16.26 3.89
N VAL A 264 -10.23 15.31 4.76
CA VAL A 264 -11.07 14.96 5.92
C VAL A 264 -11.12 16.13 6.90
N ALA A 265 -9.99 16.75 7.24
CA ALA A 265 -9.91 17.91 8.12
C ALA A 265 -10.79 19.08 7.65
N GLU A 266 -10.70 19.42 6.36
CA GLU A 266 -11.56 20.43 5.72
C GLU A 266 -13.04 20.06 5.79
N THR A 267 -13.36 18.78 5.59
CA THR A 267 -14.75 18.32 5.65
C THR A 267 -15.30 18.38 7.06
N VAL A 268 -14.52 17.98 8.07
CA VAL A 268 -14.92 18.08 9.48
C VAL A 268 -15.21 19.54 9.85
N ASN A 269 -14.35 20.49 9.43
CA ASN A 269 -14.55 21.91 9.66
C ASN A 269 -15.75 22.51 8.91
N SER A 270 -16.26 21.82 7.89
CA SER A 270 -17.43 22.22 7.11
C SER A 270 -18.74 21.58 7.59
N LEU A 271 -18.70 20.72 8.62
CA LEU A 271 -19.92 20.11 9.17
C LEU A 271 -20.77 21.17 9.90
N PRO A 272 -22.11 21.08 9.80
CA PRO A 272 -23.01 22.06 10.41
C PRO A 272 -22.93 22.04 11.94
N ASP A 273 -22.76 20.84 12.52
CA ASP A 273 -22.65 20.63 13.95
C ASP A 273 -21.18 20.58 14.36
N THR A 274 -20.70 21.63 15.03
CA THR A 274 -19.35 21.67 15.60
C THR A 274 -19.26 20.70 16.78
N PRO A 275 -18.39 19.68 16.73
CA PRO A 275 -18.27 18.72 17.82
C PRO A 275 -17.78 19.37 19.12
N GLY A 276 -18.46 19.09 20.24
CA GLY A 276 -18.15 19.67 21.55
C GLY A 276 -17.25 18.80 22.43
N ASN A 277 -17.17 17.49 22.17
CA ASN A 277 -16.40 16.52 22.96
C ASN A 277 -15.69 15.48 22.07
N ASN A 278 -14.83 14.66 22.68
CA ASN A 278 -13.98 13.69 21.95
C ASN A 278 -14.78 12.70 21.11
N GLY A 279 -15.87 12.13 21.64
CA GLY A 279 -16.68 11.16 20.91
C GLY A 279 -17.40 11.80 19.72
N GLU A 280 -17.95 13.00 19.87
CA GLU A 280 -18.54 13.74 18.75
C GLU A 280 -17.50 14.02 17.65
N TRP A 281 -16.25 14.35 18.00
CA TRP A 281 -15.16 14.48 17.02
C TRP A 281 -14.85 13.16 16.31
N MET A 282 -14.90 12.02 17.02
CA MET A 282 -14.74 10.71 16.40
C MET A 282 -15.86 10.42 15.39
N GLY A 283 -17.12 10.71 15.77
CA GLY A 283 -18.26 10.61 14.87
C GLY A 283 -18.10 11.52 13.64
N ALA A 284 -17.63 12.75 13.83
CA ALA A 284 -17.39 13.71 12.75
C ALA A 284 -16.32 13.23 11.76
N ILE A 285 -15.24 12.60 12.22
CA ILE A 285 -14.21 12.01 11.35
C ILE A 285 -14.81 10.89 10.49
N VAL A 286 -15.66 10.02 11.04
CA VAL A 286 -16.35 8.96 10.29
C VAL A 286 -17.22 9.56 9.18
N VAL A 287 -18.03 10.57 9.51
CA VAL A 287 -18.88 11.27 8.52
C VAL A 287 -18.03 11.93 7.44
N ALA A 288 -16.90 12.52 7.80
CA ALA A 288 -16.00 13.17 6.86
C ALA A 288 -15.30 12.16 5.93
N LEU A 289 -14.92 10.98 6.45
CA LEU A 289 -14.38 9.89 5.63
C LEU A 289 -15.41 9.41 4.60
N ASP A 290 -16.68 9.19 5.01
CA ASP A 290 -17.77 8.80 4.12
C ASP A 290 -18.03 9.84 3.02
N LYS A 291 -18.16 11.12 3.41
CA LYS A 291 -18.38 12.23 2.46
C LYS A 291 -17.25 12.40 1.44
N ARG A 292 -16.03 11.98 1.77
CA ARG A 292 -14.87 11.98 0.84
C ARG A 292 -14.73 10.68 0.03
N GLY A 293 -15.64 9.72 0.21
CA GLY A 293 -15.67 8.45 -0.52
C GLY A 293 -14.73 7.37 0.04
N PHE A 294 -14.24 7.54 1.28
CA PHE A 294 -13.39 6.58 1.97
C PHE A 294 -14.22 5.59 2.81
N PHE A 295 -15.11 4.84 2.14
CA PHE A 295 -16.12 4.01 2.80
C PHE A 295 -15.56 2.87 3.66
N ASP A 296 -14.50 2.20 3.18
CA ASP A 296 -13.89 1.09 3.91
C ASP A 296 -13.17 1.61 5.16
N GLU A 297 -12.50 2.74 5.01
CA GLU A 297 -11.83 3.47 6.08
C GLU A 297 -12.81 4.02 7.13
N ALA A 298 -13.95 4.56 6.72
CA ALA A 298 -15.02 4.99 7.62
C ALA A 298 -15.54 3.81 8.46
N ARG A 299 -15.70 2.63 7.85
CA ARG A 299 -16.06 1.41 8.58
C ARG A 299 -14.97 0.98 9.56
N LEU A 300 -13.70 1.03 9.17
CA LEU A 300 -12.55 0.76 10.05
C LEU A 300 -12.56 1.67 11.29
N ALA A 301 -12.78 2.96 11.10
CA ALA A 301 -12.91 3.92 12.19
C ALA A 301 -14.11 3.60 13.11
N VAL A 302 -15.26 3.18 12.56
CA VAL A 302 -16.41 2.74 13.35
C VAL A 302 -16.10 1.54 14.24
N PHE A 303 -15.34 0.55 13.75
CA PHE A 303 -14.93 -0.58 14.59
C PHE A 303 -14.04 -0.13 15.76
N GLN A 304 -13.14 0.84 15.54
CA GLN A 304 -12.30 1.39 16.61
C GLN A 304 -13.13 2.17 17.65
N ILE A 305 -14.15 2.93 17.22
CA ILE A 305 -15.08 3.62 18.12
C ILE A 305 -15.83 2.63 19.02
N ALA A 306 -16.22 1.46 18.51
CA ALA A 306 -16.97 0.45 19.27
C ALA A 306 -16.23 -0.05 20.52
N GLU A 307 -14.90 0.08 20.56
CA GLU A 307 -14.03 -0.32 21.67
C GLU A 307 -13.60 0.88 22.54
N HIS A 308 -13.99 2.10 22.17
CA HIS A 308 -13.56 3.33 22.84
C HIS A 308 -14.49 3.73 24.00
N GLU A 309 -13.96 4.48 24.97
CA GLU A 309 -14.73 4.96 26.13
C GLU A 309 -15.80 5.99 25.78
N ASP A 310 -15.49 6.93 24.88
CA ASP A 310 -16.39 7.98 24.34
C ASP A 310 -17.41 7.46 23.28
N LEU A 311 -17.81 6.19 23.37
CA LEU A 311 -18.70 5.54 22.41
C LEU A 311 -20.09 6.20 22.33
N GLU A 312 -20.61 6.66 23.47
CA GLU A 312 -21.98 7.20 23.56
C GLU A 312 -22.12 8.51 22.78
N GLU A 313 -21.17 9.42 22.95
CA GLU A 313 -21.11 10.70 22.28
C GLU A 313 -20.86 10.53 20.78
N ALA A 314 -19.99 9.61 20.39
CA ALA A 314 -19.77 9.27 18.98
C ALA A 314 -21.03 8.69 18.33
N ALA A 315 -21.72 7.77 19.02
CA ALA A 315 -22.97 7.18 18.56
C ALA A 315 -24.08 8.23 18.43
N TRP A 316 -24.17 9.16 19.39
CA TRP A 316 -25.12 10.27 19.34
C TRP A 316 -24.86 11.19 18.14
N TYR A 317 -23.60 11.55 17.88
CA TYR A 317 -23.24 12.37 16.71
C TYR A 317 -23.63 11.68 15.40
N LEU A 318 -23.28 10.39 15.27
CA LEU A 318 -23.59 9.59 14.09
C LEU A 318 -25.09 9.41 13.89
N TRP A 319 -25.87 9.24 14.96
CA TRP A 319 -27.33 9.16 14.86
C TRP A 319 -27.91 10.39 14.14
N ASN A 320 -27.42 11.58 14.49
CA ASN A 320 -27.94 12.85 13.97
C ASN A 320 -27.42 13.19 12.57
N ASN A 321 -26.18 12.77 12.24
CA ASN A 321 -25.49 13.21 11.03
C ASN A 321 -25.34 12.12 9.95
N ASP A 322 -25.32 10.84 10.32
CA ASP A 322 -25.14 9.70 9.41
C ASP A 322 -25.72 8.38 9.95
N MET A 323 -26.99 8.16 9.62
CA MET A 323 -27.72 6.97 10.05
C MET A 323 -27.15 5.66 9.48
N HIS A 324 -26.40 5.69 8.36
CA HIS A 324 -25.78 4.48 7.82
C HIS A 324 -24.69 3.98 8.76
N HIS A 325 -23.74 4.86 9.12
CA HIS A 325 -22.64 4.52 10.02
C HIS A 325 -23.10 4.27 11.45
N PHE A 326 -24.15 4.95 11.93
CA PHE A 326 -24.79 4.61 13.19
C PHE A 326 -25.28 3.15 13.20
N ASN A 327 -25.94 2.67 12.14
CA ASN A 327 -26.40 1.29 12.04
C ASN A 327 -25.25 0.26 11.91
N VAL A 328 -24.10 0.66 11.36
CA VAL A 328 -22.89 -0.17 11.37
C VAL A 328 -22.35 -0.26 12.80
N LEU A 329 -22.16 0.88 13.47
CA LEU A 329 -21.70 0.94 14.87
C LEU A 329 -22.59 0.10 15.78
N LYS A 330 -23.91 0.22 15.63
CA LYS A 330 -24.93 -0.57 16.33
C LYS A 330 -24.66 -2.08 16.23
N ARG A 331 -24.41 -2.58 15.02
CA ARG A 331 -24.13 -4.02 14.78
C ARG A 331 -22.81 -4.46 15.39
N GLU A 332 -21.79 -3.61 15.37
CA GLU A 332 -20.47 -3.94 15.91
C GLU A 332 -20.43 -3.90 17.43
N VAL A 333 -21.04 -2.89 18.05
CA VAL A 333 -21.20 -2.86 19.52
C VAL A 333 -22.00 -4.08 19.99
N GLN A 334 -23.07 -4.47 19.28
CA GLN A 334 -23.82 -5.69 19.59
C GLN A 334 -22.96 -6.96 19.49
N ARG A 335 -21.99 -6.99 18.58
CA ARG A 335 -21.08 -8.12 18.39
C ARG A 335 -19.98 -8.19 19.45
N VAL A 336 -19.39 -7.04 19.81
CA VAL A 336 -18.28 -6.93 20.76
C VAL A 336 -18.77 -7.06 22.20
N ASP A 337 -19.82 -6.32 22.57
CA ASP A 337 -20.41 -6.34 23.91
C ASP A 337 -21.95 -6.18 23.86
N PRO A 338 -22.70 -7.30 23.79
CA PRO A 338 -24.16 -7.29 23.79
C PRO A 338 -24.79 -6.63 25.02
N ALA A 339 -24.11 -6.64 26.17
CA ALA A 339 -24.62 -6.03 27.39
C ALA A 339 -24.52 -4.50 27.31
N ASN A 340 -23.38 -3.99 26.86
CA ASN A 340 -23.18 -2.54 26.66
C ASN A 340 -24.09 -1.98 25.57
N TYR A 341 -24.34 -2.74 24.51
CA TYR A 341 -25.27 -2.37 23.44
C TYR A 341 -26.67 -1.95 23.93
N SER A 342 -27.27 -2.75 24.81
CA SER A 342 -28.60 -2.46 25.35
C SER A 342 -28.62 -1.17 26.19
N LYS A 343 -27.52 -0.90 26.91
CA LYS A 343 -27.34 0.32 27.69
C LYS A 343 -27.17 1.54 26.77
N LEU A 344 -26.34 1.41 25.74
CA LEU A 344 -26.10 2.45 24.74
C LEU A 344 -27.41 2.90 24.08
N LEU A 345 -28.21 1.97 23.56
CA LEU A 345 -29.49 2.31 22.94
C LEU A 345 -30.45 3.00 23.91
N ARG A 346 -30.56 2.48 25.14
CA ARG A 346 -31.43 3.09 26.16
C ARG A 346 -30.99 4.52 26.49
N ARG A 347 -29.68 4.79 26.57
CA ARG A 347 -29.16 6.12 26.84
C ARG A 347 -29.40 7.08 25.67
N LEU A 348 -29.20 6.63 24.43
CA LEU A 348 -29.50 7.42 23.23
C LEU A 348 -30.99 7.76 23.14
N GLU A 349 -31.89 6.81 23.44
CA GLU A 349 -33.34 7.04 23.47
C GLU A 349 -33.74 8.05 24.56
N ILE A 350 -33.17 7.93 25.77
CA ILE A 350 -33.40 8.89 26.86
C ILE A 350 -32.92 10.28 26.46
N ARG A 351 -31.73 10.39 25.85
CA ARG A 351 -31.16 11.66 25.39
C ARG A 351 -32.01 12.30 24.29
N ALA A 352 -32.50 11.50 23.34
CA ALA A 352 -33.43 11.97 22.30
C ALA A 352 -34.74 12.51 22.89
N HIS A 353 -35.37 11.76 23.79
CA HIS A 353 -36.62 12.21 24.43
C HIS A 353 -36.43 13.52 25.22
N ARG A 354 -35.30 13.70 25.91
CA ARG A 354 -35.02 14.94 26.66
C ARG A 354 -34.91 16.16 25.73
N LEU A 355 -34.27 16.00 24.58
CA LEU A 355 -34.16 17.08 23.60
C LEU A 355 -35.52 17.44 22.99
N GLU A 356 -36.40 16.45 22.79
CA GLU A 356 -37.78 16.68 22.34
C GLU A 356 -38.67 17.33 23.41
N SER A 357 -38.47 17.00 24.70
CA SER A 357 -39.25 17.60 25.79
C SER A 357 -38.81 19.02 26.15
N GLY A 358 -37.65 19.46 25.67
CA GLY A 358 -37.07 20.76 26.03
C GLY A 358 -36.61 20.84 27.50
N ASP A 359 -36.52 19.71 28.19
CA ASP A 359 -35.98 19.65 29.55
C ASP A 359 -34.46 19.85 29.47
N SER A 360 -34.00 21.06 29.79
CA SER A 360 -32.58 21.33 30.00
C SER A 360 -32.06 20.47 31.16
N GLU A 361 -30.86 19.90 31.02
CA GLU A 361 -30.24 19.06 32.06
C GLU A 361 -30.33 19.74 33.43
N PRO A 362 -30.76 19.04 34.50
CA PRO A 362 -30.43 19.50 35.84
C PRO A 362 -28.91 19.52 35.92
N GLU A 363 -28.32 20.70 36.09
CA GLU A 363 -26.88 20.85 36.28
C GLU A 363 -26.39 19.77 37.25
N GLU A 364 -25.50 18.90 36.78
CA GLU A 364 -24.89 17.81 37.55
C GLU A 364 -23.90 18.36 38.60
N GLN A 365 -24.23 19.49 39.23
CA GLN A 365 -23.48 20.12 40.30
C GLN A 365 -23.77 19.45 41.67
N ASP A 366 -24.85 18.70 41.83
CA ASP A 366 -25.25 18.13 43.13
C ASP A 366 -24.84 16.67 43.39
N ALA A 367 -24.14 15.99 42.46
CA ALA A 367 -23.73 14.59 42.64
C ALA A 367 -22.29 14.39 43.15
N LYS A 368 -21.57 15.48 43.45
CA LYS A 368 -20.20 15.43 44.03
C LYS A 368 -20.08 16.07 45.42
N ALA A 369 -21.18 16.45 46.05
CA ALA A 369 -21.26 16.76 47.48
C ALA A 369 -21.70 15.52 48.25
#